data_AF-A0A538JXG4-F1
#
_entry.id   AF-A0A538JXG4-F1
#
_cell.length_a   1.000
_cell.length_b   1.000
_cell.length_c   1.000
_cell.angle_alpha   90.00
_cell.angle_beta   90.00
_cell.angle_gamma   90.00
#
_symmetry.space_group_name_H-M   'P 1'
#
loop_
_entity.id
_entity.type
_entity.pdbx_description
1 polymer ?
#
loop_
_entity_poly.entity_id
_entity_poly.type
_entity_poly.pdbx_seq_one_letter_code
_entity_poly.pdbx_strand_id
1 'polypeptide(L)'
;MTSKIRQRLAGEESGFTLIELLVVIIILGILLAIAIPSYLSFRDRANNSAAKANVRAAIPAVEAYNADNTGTGASAGYAGMTVSLLQAYDSAIVPTKLFIKSADSVTYCVQSTVGGKVWNKAGPGADIVTGACP
;
A
#
# COMPACT_ATOMS: atom_id res chain seq x y z
N MET A 1 55.65 15.85 -26.73
CA MET A 1 54.80 16.57 -25.73
C MET A 1 54.02 15.63 -24.78
N THR A 2 54.18 14.30 -24.90
CA THR A 2 53.39 13.27 -24.18
C THR A 2 53.98 12.83 -22.82
N SER A 3 55.18 13.28 -22.45
CA SER A 3 55.89 12.83 -21.25
C SER A 3 55.29 13.35 -19.93
N LYS A 4 54.63 14.52 -19.92
CA LYS A 4 54.03 15.11 -18.70
C LYS A 4 52.73 14.44 -18.24
N ILE A 5 52.05 13.69 -19.10
CA ILE A 5 50.80 12.99 -18.74
C ILE A 5 51.10 11.73 -17.92
N ARG A 6 52.20 11.01 -18.22
CA ARG A 6 52.60 9.81 -17.47
C ARG A 6 53.07 10.11 -16.04
N GLN A 7 53.58 11.31 -15.78
CA GLN A 7 54.07 11.71 -14.46
C GLN A 7 52.96 12.06 -13.45
N ARG A 8 51.72 12.29 -13.93
CA ARG A 8 50.54 12.56 -13.09
C ARG A 8 49.79 11.27 -12.68
N LEU A 9 50.04 10.15 -13.38
CA LEU A 9 49.51 8.83 -13.06
C LEU A 9 50.39 8.06 -12.05
N ALA A 10 51.58 8.58 -11.74
CA ALA A 10 52.50 8.05 -10.72
C ALA A 10 52.34 8.74 -9.35
N GLY A 11 51.24 9.45 -9.14
CA GLY A 11 50.84 9.94 -7.82
C GLY A 11 50.04 8.83 -7.14
N GLU A 12 50.65 8.18 -6.15
CA GLU A 12 50.06 7.27 -5.16
C GLU A 12 48.68 6.71 -5.53
N GLU A 13 48.66 5.60 -6.28
CA GLU A 13 47.53 4.68 -6.31
C GLU A 13 47.39 4.02 -4.94
N SER A 14 46.98 4.78 -3.93
CA SER A 14 46.58 4.27 -2.61
C SER A 14 45.28 3.50 -2.78
N GLY A 15 45.42 2.21 -3.13
CA GLY A 15 44.30 1.27 -3.22
C GLY A 15 43.67 1.02 -1.85
N PHE A 16 42.35 0.82 -1.85
CA PHE A 16 41.58 0.43 -0.67
C PHE A 16 42.12 -0.90 -0.13
N THR A 17 42.40 -0.99 1.17
CA THR A 17 42.88 -2.25 1.75
C THR A 17 41.71 -3.22 1.95
N LEU A 18 41.99 -4.53 1.84
CA LEU A 18 40.97 -5.56 2.12
C LEU A 18 40.47 -5.48 3.58
N ILE A 19 41.31 -5.05 4.51
CA ILE A 19 40.95 -4.89 5.92
C ILE A 19 40.00 -3.71 6.14
N GLU A 20 40.15 -2.60 5.40
CA GLU A 20 39.23 -1.47 5.48
C GLU A 20 37.82 -1.87 5.00
N LEU A 21 37.71 -2.60 3.89
CA LEU A 21 36.41 -3.10 3.45
C LEU A 21 35.82 -4.12 4.43
N LEU A 22 36.66 -4.96 5.05
CA LEU A 22 36.20 -5.94 6.02
C LEU A 22 35.59 -5.30 7.27
N VAL A 23 36.22 -4.26 7.82
CA VAL A 23 35.67 -3.55 8.99
C VAL A 23 34.36 -2.84 8.64
N VAL A 24 34.27 -2.25 7.44
CA VAL A 24 33.05 -1.58 6.97
C VAL A 24 31.87 -2.55 6.87
N ILE A 25 32.05 -3.72 6.27
CA ILE A 25 30.94 -4.69 6.15
C ILE A 25 30.53 -5.26 7.51
N ILE A 26 31.45 -5.37 8.47
CA ILE A 26 31.13 -5.78 9.85
C ILE A 26 30.22 -4.75 10.51
N ILE A 27 30.58 -3.46 10.43
CA ILE A 27 29.77 -2.37 10.99
C ILE A 27 28.40 -2.32 10.29
N LEU A 28 28.36 -2.41 8.95
CA LEU A 28 27.10 -2.47 8.20
C LEU A 28 26.25 -3.68 8.60
N GLY A 29 26.86 -4.84 8.83
CA GLY A 29 26.17 -6.04 9.30
C GLY A 29 25.49 -5.84 10.66
N ILE A 30 26.17 -5.18 11.60
CA ILE A 30 25.60 -4.85 12.92
C ILE A 30 24.43 -3.90 12.78
N LEU A 31 24.56 -2.85 11.96
CA LEU A 31 23.48 -1.88 11.73
C LEU A 31 22.26 -2.55 11.08
N LEU A 32 22.48 -3.41 10.08
CA LEU A 32 21.41 -4.14 9.40
C LEU A 32 20.67 -5.11 10.33
N ALA A 33 21.39 -5.79 11.23
CA ALA A 33 20.78 -6.73 12.18
C ALA A 33 19.72 -6.04 13.07
N ILE A 34 19.94 -4.79 13.45
CA ILE A 34 18.99 -4.00 14.26
C ILE A 34 17.92 -3.34 13.37
N ALA A 35 18.32 -2.84 12.20
CA ALA A 35 17.43 -2.08 11.31
C ALA A 35 16.34 -2.95 10.66
N ILE A 36 16.67 -4.17 10.22
CA ILE A 36 15.73 -5.06 9.51
C ILE A 36 14.46 -5.39 10.32
N PRO A 37 14.54 -5.91 11.57
CA PRO A 37 13.32 -6.26 12.32
C PRO A 37 12.45 -5.03 12.62
N SER A 38 13.08 -3.90 12.92
CA SER A 38 12.37 -2.63 13.11
C SER A 38 11.63 -2.22 11.84
N TYR A 39 12.33 -2.19 10.70
CA TYR A 39 11.76 -1.83 9.40
C TYR A 39 10.58 -2.71 9.00
N LEU A 40 10.69 -4.03 9.18
CA LEU A 40 9.59 -4.97 8.89
C LEU A 40 8.35 -4.67 9.75
N SER A 41 8.55 -4.42 11.05
CA SER A 41 7.46 -4.03 11.95
C SER A 41 6.80 -2.71 11.56
N PHE A 42 7.58 -1.70 11.16
CA PHE A 42 7.05 -0.44 10.63
C PHE A 42 6.24 -0.64 9.35
N ARG A 43 6.76 -1.45 8.41
CA ARG A 43 6.08 -1.78 7.15
C ARG A 43 4.76 -2.50 7.41
N ASP A 44 4.73 -3.45 8.36
CA ASP A 44 3.49 -4.14 8.73
C ASP A 44 2.44 -3.20 9.30
N ARG A 45 2.81 -2.28 10.19
CA ARG A 45 1.89 -1.26 10.72
C ARG A 45 1.40 -0.31 9.64
N ALA A 46 2.29 0.10 8.74
CA ALA A 46 1.94 0.95 7.60
C ALA A 46 0.95 0.25 6.65
N ASN A 47 1.19 -1.01 6.31
CA ASN A 47 0.28 -1.82 5.51
C ASN A 47 -1.08 -1.99 6.18
N ASN A 48 -1.10 -2.23 7.49
CA ASN A 48 -2.32 -2.37 8.26
C ASN A 48 -3.15 -1.07 8.25
N SER A 49 -2.49 0.05 8.51
CA SER A 49 -3.11 1.38 8.45
C SER A 49 -3.63 1.71 7.05
N ALA A 50 -2.83 1.44 6.02
CA ALA A 50 -3.19 1.68 4.63
C ALA A 50 -4.42 0.86 4.20
N ALA A 51 -4.47 -0.43 4.52
CA ALA A 51 -5.63 -1.26 4.20
C ALA A 51 -6.91 -0.76 4.88
N LYS A 52 -6.83 -0.39 6.17
CA LYS A 52 -7.95 0.20 6.91
C LYS A 52 -8.37 1.56 6.32
N ALA A 53 -7.40 2.40 5.96
CA ALA A 53 -7.64 3.72 5.39
C ALA A 53 -8.32 3.64 4.01
N ASN A 54 -7.93 2.70 3.16
CA ASN A 54 -8.55 2.49 1.85
C ASN A 54 -10.05 2.16 1.99
N VAL A 55 -10.42 1.27 2.92
CA VAL A 55 -11.83 0.96 3.19
C VAL A 55 -12.56 2.20 3.69
N ARG A 56 -11.97 2.93 4.65
CA ARG A 56 -12.56 4.18 5.18
C ARG A 56 -12.80 5.23 4.10
N ALA A 57 -11.82 5.43 3.22
CA ALA A 57 -11.88 6.41 2.15
C ALA A 57 -12.95 6.06 1.11
N ALA A 58 -13.25 4.77 0.90
CA ALA A 58 -14.27 4.35 -0.04
C ALA A 58 -15.71 4.59 0.47
N ILE A 59 -15.93 4.68 1.78
CA ILE A 59 -17.30 4.72 2.35
C ILE A 59 -18.11 5.91 1.84
N PRO A 60 -17.59 7.16 1.84
CA PRO A 60 -18.34 8.29 1.28
C PRO A 60 -18.81 8.06 -0.17
N ALA A 61 -17.97 7.46 -1.01
CA ALA A 61 -18.33 7.14 -2.39
C ALA A 61 -19.40 6.04 -2.48
N VAL A 62 -19.34 5.03 -1.61
CA VAL A 62 -20.34 3.96 -1.51
C VAL A 62 -21.70 4.52 -1.09
N GLU A 63 -21.71 5.38 -0.08
CA GLU A 63 -22.96 6.00 0.40
C GLU A 63 -23.52 7.00 -0.64
N ALA A 64 -22.65 7.72 -1.36
CA ALA A 64 -23.06 8.58 -2.47
C ALA A 64 -23.67 7.78 -3.63
N TYR A 65 -23.07 6.65 -4.00
CA TYR A 65 -23.65 5.74 -5.00
C TYR A 65 -25.06 5.30 -4.60
N ASN A 66 -25.25 4.89 -3.33
CA ASN A 66 -26.56 4.49 -2.84
C ASN A 66 -27.59 5.65 -2.85
N ALA A 67 -27.15 6.87 -2.52
CA ALA A 67 -28.00 8.05 -2.57
C ALA A 67 -28.50 8.38 -3.99
N ASP A 68 -27.66 8.16 -5.00
CA ASP A 68 -28.00 8.40 -6.41
C ASP A 68 -28.85 7.27 -7.01
N ASN A 69 -28.86 6.08 -6.38
CA ASN A 69 -29.50 4.88 -6.91
C ASN A 69 -30.70 4.40 -6.06
N THR A 70 -31.58 5.31 -5.66
CA THR A 70 -32.74 5.02 -4.78
C THR A 70 -33.95 4.37 -5.47
N GLY A 71 -33.84 4.01 -6.75
CA GLY A 71 -34.93 3.47 -7.57
C GLY A 71 -35.15 1.96 -7.42
N THR A 72 -35.89 1.38 -8.36
CA THR A 72 -36.08 -0.07 -8.51
C THR A 72 -35.25 -0.59 -9.68
N GLY A 73 -34.72 -1.82 -9.57
CA GLY A 73 -33.96 -2.46 -10.65
C GLY A 73 -32.56 -2.91 -10.23
N ALA A 74 -31.74 -3.30 -11.22
CA ALA A 74 -30.45 -3.95 -10.98
C ALA A 74 -29.37 -3.05 -10.33
N SER A 75 -29.57 -1.74 -10.35
CA SER A 75 -28.68 -0.76 -9.70
C SER A 75 -29.24 -0.19 -8.40
N ALA A 76 -30.41 -0.64 -7.95
CA ALA A 76 -31.04 -0.11 -6.74
C ALA A 76 -30.15 -0.27 -5.50
N GLY A 77 -30.07 0.78 -4.70
CA GLY A 77 -29.26 0.83 -3.48
C GLY A 77 -27.76 0.68 -3.77
N TYR A 78 -27.13 -0.33 -3.18
CA TYR A 78 -25.71 -0.66 -3.46
C TYR A 78 -25.56 -1.66 -4.62
N ALA A 79 -26.65 -2.19 -5.18
CA ALA A 79 -26.59 -3.23 -6.20
C ALA A 79 -25.84 -2.75 -7.45
N GLY A 80 -25.08 -3.66 -8.07
CA GLY A 80 -24.32 -3.37 -9.29
C GLY A 80 -23.11 -2.46 -9.10
N MET A 81 -22.84 -1.98 -7.87
CA MET A 81 -21.68 -1.16 -7.57
C MET A 81 -20.37 -1.89 -7.90
N THR A 82 -19.48 -1.20 -8.61
CA THR A 82 -18.12 -1.65 -8.89
C THR A 82 -17.14 -0.58 -8.46
N VAL A 83 -15.87 -0.96 -8.27
CA VAL A 83 -14.83 0.01 -7.88
C VAL A 83 -14.66 1.09 -8.94
N SER A 84 -14.82 0.76 -10.23
CA SER A 84 -14.76 1.73 -11.33
C SER A 84 -15.92 2.71 -11.31
N LEU A 85 -17.13 2.27 -10.94
CA LEU A 85 -18.27 3.18 -10.77
C LEU A 85 -18.05 4.14 -9.59
N LEU A 86 -17.41 3.68 -8.51
CA LEU A 86 -17.07 4.53 -7.37
C LEU A 86 -16.05 5.63 -7.70
N GLN A 87 -15.21 5.44 -8.71
CA GLN A 87 -14.26 6.47 -9.14
C GLN A 87 -14.94 7.73 -9.71
N ALA A 88 -16.20 7.64 -10.14
CA ALA A 88 -16.98 8.80 -10.55
C ALA A 88 -17.29 9.74 -9.35
N TYR A 89 -17.36 9.18 -8.14
CA TYR A 89 -17.61 9.93 -6.90
C TYR A 89 -16.31 10.35 -6.22
N ASP A 90 -15.30 9.47 -6.22
CA ASP A 90 -13.97 9.78 -5.71
C ASP A 90 -12.86 9.20 -6.59
N SER A 91 -12.22 10.09 -7.36
CA SER A 91 -11.10 9.75 -8.24
C SER A 91 -9.85 9.22 -7.52
N ALA A 92 -9.72 9.44 -6.21
CA ALA A 92 -8.60 8.91 -5.42
C ALA A 92 -8.75 7.42 -5.10
N ILE A 93 -9.91 6.81 -5.36
CA ILE A 93 -10.11 5.37 -5.21
C ILE A 93 -9.25 4.62 -6.23
N VAL A 94 -8.35 3.78 -5.71
CA VAL A 94 -7.44 2.96 -6.51
C VAL A 94 -8.05 1.57 -6.74
N PRO A 95 -8.40 1.19 -7.99
CA PRO A 95 -9.10 -0.07 -8.26
C PRO A 95 -8.34 -1.34 -7.90
N THR A 96 -7.01 -1.26 -7.82
CA THR A 96 -6.16 -2.40 -7.47
C THR A 96 -6.07 -2.66 -5.96
N LYS A 97 -6.50 -1.69 -5.14
CA LYS A 97 -6.38 -1.76 -3.68
C LYS A 97 -7.72 -1.97 -2.98
N LEU A 98 -8.83 -1.71 -3.68
CA LEU A 98 -10.19 -1.85 -3.16
C LEU A 98 -10.94 -2.91 -3.98
N PHE A 99 -11.78 -3.69 -3.31
CA PHE A 99 -12.59 -4.74 -3.93
C PHE A 99 -14.00 -4.68 -3.35
N ILE A 100 -15.00 -4.63 -4.23
CA ILE A 100 -16.39 -4.88 -3.84
C ILE A 100 -16.59 -6.40 -3.91
N LYS A 101 -16.85 -7.04 -2.76
CA LYS A 101 -17.02 -8.50 -2.65
C LYS A 101 -18.48 -8.92 -2.75
N SER A 102 -19.37 -8.10 -2.22
CA SER A 102 -20.81 -8.25 -2.35
C SER A 102 -21.43 -6.85 -2.37
N ALA A 103 -22.52 -6.70 -3.12
CA ALA A 103 -23.32 -5.49 -3.10
C ALA A 103 -24.73 -5.82 -3.61
N ASP A 104 -25.72 -5.52 -2.79
CA ASP A 104 -27.14 -5.69 -3.12
C ASP A 104 -27.90 -4.40 -2.77
N SER A 105 -29.23 -4.43 -2.84
CA SER A 105 -30.03 -3.24 -2.63
C SER A 105 -30.03 -2.68 -1.20
N VAL A 106 -29.50 -3.42 -0.22
CA VAL A 106 -29.54 -3.05 1.21
C VAL A 106 -28.19 -3.14 1.91
N THR A 107 -27.25 -3.94 1.40
CA THR A 107 -25.93 -4.10 2.01
C THR A 107 -24.82 -4.22 0.96
N TYR A 108 -23.60 -4.12 1.44
CA TYR A 108 -22.39 -4.25 0.65
C TYR A 108 -21.29 -4.89 1.49
N CYS A 109 -20.25 -5.39 0.85
CA CYS A 109 -18.98 -5.60 1.49
C CYS A 109 -17.84 -5.05 0.64
N VAL A 110 -17.14 -4.07 1.20
CA VAL A 110 -15.94 -3.48 0.60
C VAL A 110 -14.72 -3.98 1.36
N GLN A 111 -13.71 -4.41 0.63
CA GLN A 111 -12.47 -4.95 1.18
C GLN A 111 -11.26 -4.23 0.58
N SER A 112 -10.21 -4.05 1.38
CA SER A 112 -8.88 -3.68 0.90
C SER A 112 -7.83 -4.67 1.40
N THR A 113 -6.89 -5.01 0.54
CA THR A 113 -5.72 -5.86 0.87
C THR A 113 -4.43 -5.10 0.58
N VAL A 114 -3.61 -4.85 1.60
CA VAL A 114 -2.28 -4.20 1.45
C VAL A 114 -1.24 -5.01 2.22
N GLY A 115 -0.20 -5.48 1.51
CA GLY A 115 0.88 -6.24 2.14
C GLY A 115 0.41 -7.46 2.94
N GLY A 116 -0.63 -8.16 2.46
CA GLY A 116 -1.23 -9.30 3.14
C GLY A 116 -2.18 -8.96 4.29
N LYS A 117 -2.32 -7.69 4.67
CA LYS A 117 -3.30 -7.24 5.67
C LYS A 117 -4.63 -6.95 4.99
N VAL A 118 -5.72 -7.53 5.50
CA VAL A 118 -7.06 -7.42 4.94
C VAL A 118 -7.98 -6.71 5.92
N TRP A 119 -8.68 -5.69 5.44
CA TRP A 119 -9.73 -5.00 6.17
C TRP A 119 -10.99 -4.94 5.32
N ASN A 120 -12.14 -5.00 5.97
CA ASN A 120 -13.42 -4.90 5.31
C ASN A 120 -14.44 -4.05 6.11
N LYS A 121 -15.51 -3.66 5.43
CA LYS A 121 -16.76 -3.18 6.02
C LYS A 121 -17.91 -3.86 5.32
N ALA A 122 -18.69 -4.62 6.07
CA ALA A 122 -19.82 -5.42 5.59
C ALA A 122 -21.16 -4.71 5.89
N GLY A 123 -21.41 -3.62 5.17
CA GLY A 123 -22.68 -2.91 5.16
C GLY A 123 -22.62 -1.53 5.81
N PRO A 124 -23.69 -0.72 5.64
CA PRO A 124 -23.69 0.68 6.06
C PRO A 124 -23.53 0.86 7.58
N GLY A 125 -24.20 0.00 8.37
CA GLY A 125 -24.13 0.02 9.83
C GLY A 125 -22.97 -0.76 10.45
N ALA A 126 -22.15 -1.45 9.66
CA ALA A 126 -21.09 -2.31 10.18
C ALA A 126 -19.81 -1.53 10.52
N ASP A 127 -19.06 -2.01 11.51
CA ASP A 127 -17.72 -1.49 11.79
C ASP A 127 -16.70 -1.95 10.75
N ILE A 128 -15.61 -1.20 10.65
CA ILE A 128 -14.45 -1.59 9.83
C ILE A 128 -13.61 -2.57 10.63
N VAL A 129 -13.56 -3.82 10.16
CA VAL A 129 -12.95 -4.95 10.87
C VAL A 129 -11.84 -5.60 10.04
N THR A 130 -10.95 -6.32 10.73
CA THR A 130 -9.91 -7.14 10.09
C THR A 130 -10.50 -8.42 9.54
N GLY A 131 -9.99 -8.88 8.39
CA GLY A 131 -10.41 -10.13 7.76
C GLY A 131 -11.04 -9.91 6.39
N ALA A 132 -11.32 -11.01 5.70
CA ALA A 132 -12.03 -10.98 4.43
C ALA A 132 -13.52 -10.65 4.63
N CYS A 133 -14.17 -10.17 3.58
CA CYS A 133 -15.62 -10.07 3.55
C CYS A 133 -16.27 -11.44 3.81
N PRO A 134 -17.40 -11.48 4.55
CA PRO A 134 -18.22 -12.67 4.71
C PRO A 134 -18.87 -13.09 3.38
#